data_AF-W9KBI5-F1
#
_entry.id   AF-W9KBI5-F1
#
_cell.length_a   1.000
_cell.length_b   1.000
_cell.length_c   1.000
_cell.angle_alpha   90.00
_cell.angle_beta   90.00
_cell.angle_gamma   90.00
#
_symmetry.space_group_name_H-M   'P 1'
#
loop_
_entity.id
_entity.type
_entity.pdbx_description
1 polymer ?
#
loop_
_entity_poly.entity_id
_entity_poly.type
_entity_poly.pdbx_seq_one_letter_code
_entity_poly.pdbx_strand_id
1 'polypeptide(L)'
;MIDHLVVSVKGPHRLNASSHILFLQNGPGMLEAINEEIFTEKATRPNYTTGVISHRVTLNAPFDITRTGFAAISLGPVPQTKSDIKATKSSYLLNALLLIL
;
A
#
# COMPACT_ATOMS: atom_id res chain seq x y z
N MET A 1 10.05 16.31 2.83
CA MET A 1 9.42 16.19 1.51
C MET A 1 9.99 14.98 0.79
N ILE A 2 9.14 14.10 0.27
CA ILE A 2 9.50 13.03 -0.67
C ILE A 2 8.83 13.45 -1.96
N ASP A 3 9.61 13.68 -3.01
CA ASP A 3 9.14 14.46 -4.16
C ASP A 3 8.67 13.59 -5.33
N HIS A 4 9.05 12.31 -5.37
CA HIS A 4 8.67 11.43 -6.49
C HIS A 4 8.45 9.96 -6.05
N LEU A 5 7.19 9.52 -6.08
CA LEU A 5 6.78 8.11 -6.03
C LEU A 5 6.41 7.65 -7.45
N VAL A 6 7.10 6.65 -7.98
CA VAL A 6 6.72 6.03 -9.26
C VAL A 6 5.59 5.05 -9.00
N VAL A 7 4.36 5.42 -9.37
CA VAL A 7 3.20 4.54 -9.34
C VAL A 7 2.91 4.04 -10.75
N SER A 8 3.07 2.74 -10.99
CA SER A 8 2.61 2.10 -12.23
C SER A 8 1.17 1.65 -12.04
N VAL A 9 0.21 2.41 -12.56
CA VAL A 9 -1.22 2.09 -12.49
C VAL A 9 -1.69 1.57 -13.84
N LYS A 10 -2.25 0.36 -13.85
CA LYS A 10 -3.12 -0.08 -14.95
C LYS A 10 -4.44 0.69 -14.79
N GLY A 11 -4.94 1.33 -15.85
CA GLY A 11 -6.14 2.15 -15.76
C GLY A 11 -7.36 1.40 -15.19
N PRO A 12 -8.26 2.09 -14.45
CA PRO A 12 -9.30 1.47 -13.62
C PRO A 12 -10.23 0.51 -14.39
N HIS A 13 -10.51 0.81 -15.66
CA HIS A 13 -11.34 -0.01 -16.56
C HIS A 13 -10.80 -1.43 -16.83
N ARG A 14 -9.53 -1.71 -16.50
CA ARG A 14 -8.90 -3.02 -16.68
C ARG A 14 -8.66 -3.75 -15.35
N LEU A 15 -9.16 -3.21 -14.25
CA LEU A 15 -9.02 -3.77 -12.90
C LEU A 15 -10.34 -4.42 -12.48
N ASN A 16 -10.25 -5.56 -11.79
CA ASN A 16 -11.39 -6.32 -11.31
C ASN A 16 -11.06 -6.99 -9.96
N ALA A 17 -11.95 -7.82 -9.44
CA ALA A 17 -11.79 -8.51 -8.17
C ALA A 17 -10.57 -9.45 -8.07
N SER A 18 -9.98 -9.86 -9.19
CA SER A 18 -8.73 -10.64 -9.21
C SER A 18 -7.47 -9.77 -9.23
N SER A 19 -7.61 -8.47 -9.54
CA SER A 19 -6.50 -7.54 -9.55
C SER A 19 -6.01 -7.23 -8.13
N HIS A 20 -4.74 -6.87 -8.02
CA HIS A 20 -4.12 -6.43 -6.79
C HIS A 20 -3.57 -5.02 -6.97
N ILE A 21 -3.91 -4.12 -6.06
CA ILE A 21 -3.36 -2.77 -6.00
C ILE A 21 -2.51 -2.64 -4.75
N LEU A 22 -1.26 -2.26 -4.94
CA LEU A 22 -0.34 -1.90 -3.87
C LEU A 22 -0.30 -0.38 -3.73
N PHE A 23 -0.70 0.09 -2.57
CA PHE A 23 -0.70 1.50 -2.21
C PHE A 23 0.54 1.81 -1.38
N LEU A 24 1.43 2.66 -1.87
CA LEU A 24 2.66 3.09 -1.19
C LEU A 24 2.60 4.59 -0.92
N GLN A 25 3.07 5.04 0.25
CA GLN A 25 3.12 6.45 0.64
C GLN A 25 1.76 7.18 0.55
N ASN A 26 0.69 6.52 0.97
CA ASN A 26 -0.66 7.06 0.93
C ASN A 26 -0.93 7.95 2.13
N GLY A 27 -1.74 8.99 1.91
CA GLY A 27 -2.31 9.77 3.00
C GLY A 27 -3.48 9.05 3.70
N PRO A 28 -3.81 9.45 4.94
CA PRO A 28 -5.06 9.04 5.57
C PRO A 28 -6.26 9.44 4.70
N GLY A 29 -7.30 8.61 4.65
CA GLY A 29 -8.51 8.88 3.85
C GLY A 29 -8.41 8.49 2.37
N MET A 30 -7.22 8.18 1.85
CA MET A 30 -7.05 7.87 0.42
C MET A 30 -7.79 6.58 0.02
N LEU A 31 -7.80 5.56 0.88
CA LEU A 31 -8.45 4.29 0.57
C LEU A 31 -9.97 4.44 0.55
N GLU A 32 -10.51 5.25 1.46
CA GLU A 32 -11.91 5.64 1.54
C GLU A 32 -12.31 6.37 0.25
N ALA A 33 -11.57 7.42 -0.13
CA ALA A 33 -11.82 8.19 -1.35
C ALA A 33 -11.80 7.29 -2.62
N ILE A 34 -10.81 6.40 -2.75
CA ILE A 34 -10.73 5.48 -3.88
C ILE A 34 -11.93 4.51 -3.92
N ASN A 35 -12.39 4.05 -2.77
CA ASN A 35 -13.57 3.18 -2.67
C ASN A 35 -14.88 3.90 -2.95
N GLU A 36 -14.94 5.22 -2.75
CA GLU A 36 -16.13 6.04 -2.97
C GLU A 36 -16.19 6.62 -4.39
N GLU A 37 -15.05 6.88 -5.01
CA GLU A 37 -14.98 7.58 -6.30
C GLU A 37 -14.59 6.68 -7.48
N ILE A 38 -13.77 5.64 -7.26
CA ILE A 38 -13.18 4.84 -8.35
C ILE A 38 -13.70 3.40 -8.35
N PHE A 39 -13.59 2.70 -7.22
CA PHE A 39 -14.03 1.31 -7.09
C PHE A 39 -15.28 1.22 -6.21
N THR A 40 -16.34 1.89 -6.62
CA THR A 40 -17.60 1.99 -5.87
C THR A 40 -18.21 0.61 -5.60
N GLU A 41 -18.22 -0.25 -6.60
CA GLU A 41 -18.79 -1.59 -6.54
C GLU A 41 -17.93 -2.59 -5.75
N LYS A 42 -18.37 -2.94 -4.53
CA LYS A 42 -17.63 -3.83 -3.62
C LYS A 42 -17.30 -5.19 -4.23
N ALA A 43 -18.19 -5.76 -5.04
CA ALA A 43 -18.01 -7.08 -5.64
C ALA A 43 -16.91 -7.12 -6.71
N THR A 44 -16.58 -5.97 -7.32
CA THR A 44 -15.56 -5.86 -8.37
C THR A 44 -14.29 -5.15 -7.89
N ARG A 45 -14.24 -4.76 -6.61
CA ARG A 45 -13.09 -4.09 -6.01
C ARG A 45 -11.84 -4.97 -6.12
N PRO A 46 -10.72 -4.42 -6.60
CA PRO A 46 -9.44 -5.10 -6.52
C PRO A 46 -9.04 -5.41 -5.08
N ASN A 47 -8.18 -6.39 -4.89
CA ASN A 47 -7.53 -6.67 -3.61
C ASN A 47 -6.53 -5.56 -3.31
N TYR A 48 -6.52 -5.08 -2.07
CA TYR A 48 -5.67 -3.96 -1.67
C TYR A 48 -4.59 -4.43 -0.72
N THR A 49 -3.36 -3.97 -0.97
CA THR A 49 -2.24 -4.06 -0.05
C THR A 49 -1.73 -2.66 0.21
N THR A 50 -1.42 -2.34 1.46
CA THR A 50 -0.77 -1.08 1.83
C THR A 50 0.67 -1.36 2.23
N GLY A 51 1.55 -0.43 1.90
CA GLY A 51 2.96 -0.52 2.26
C GLY A 51 3.50 0.77 2.86
N VAL A 52 4.30 0.62 3.91
CA VAL A 52 5.12 1.70 4.47
C VAL A 52 6.55 1.50 4.00
N ILE A 53 7.10 2.53 3.38
CA ILE A 53 8.45 2.53 2.85
C ILE A 53 9.36 3.32 3.78
N SER A 54 10.49 2.73 4.19
CA SER A 54 11.52 3.44 4.93
C SER A 54 12.67 3.98 4.08
N HIS A 55 12.77 3.61 2.78
CA HIS A 55 13.80 4.21 1.91
C HIS A 55 13.37 5.60 1.46
N ARG A 56 14.40 6.45 1.34
CA ARG A 56 14.37 7.65 0.53
C ARG A 56 15.03 7.34 -0.82
N VAL A 57 14.43 7.84 -1.88
CA VAL A 57 15.01 7.90 -3.22
C VAL A 57 15.16 9.36 -3.61
N THR A 58 16.23 9.67 -4.32
CA THR A 58 16.47 10.98 -4.92
C THR A 58 16.40 10.81 -6.43
N LEU A 59 15.54 11.58 -7.08
CA LEU A 59 15.48 11.66 -8.53
C LEU A 59 16.56 12.65 -8.99
N ASN A 60 17.55 12.17 -9.75
CA ASN A 60 18.62 13.02 -10.27
C ASN A 60 18.26 13.57 -11.65
N ALA A 61 17.62 12.73 -12.48
CA ALA A 61 17.15 13.04 -13.83
C ALA A 61 16.00 12.08 -14.21
N PRO A 62 15.28 12.30 -15.33
CA PRO A 62 14.32 11.32 -15.83
C PRO A 62 14.98 9.94 -15.97
N PHE A 63 14.42 8.93 -15.31
CA PHE A 63 14.95 7.56 -15.24
C PHE A 63 16.30 7.38 -14.54
N ASP A 64 16.83 8.41 -13.87
CA ASP A 64 18.03 8.36 -13.03
C ASP A 64 17.64 8.59 -11.57
N ILE A 65 17.71 7.52 -10.78
CA ILE A 65 17.26 7.49 -9.38
C ILE A 65 18.37 6.90 -8.52
N THR A 66 18.76 7.63 -7.47
CA THR A 66 19.66 7.13 -6.44
C THR A 66 18.89 6.69 -5.20
N ARG A 67 19.12 5.45 -4.76
CA ARG A 67 18.62 4.93 -3.49
C ARG A 67 19.54 5.42 -2.36
N THR A 68 19.03 6.26 -1.47
CA THR A 68 19.86 6.99 -0.48
C THR A 68 20.37 6.10 0.68
N GLY A 69 20.10 4.79 0.67
CA GLY A 69 20.58 3.86 1.69
C GLY A 69 19.85 2.52 1.70
N PHE A 70 20.19 1.67 2.67
CA PHE A 70 19.41 0.47 2.98
C PHE A 70 18.05 0.85 3.53
N ALA A 71 17.04 0.07 3.17
CA ALA A 71 15.69 0.25 3.70
C ALA A 71 14.86 -1.01 3.55
N ALA A 72 13.71 -0.97 4.20
CA ALA A 72 12.69 -1.98 4.14
C ALA A 72 11.38 -1.39 3.59
N ILE A 73 10.51 -2.30 3.16
CA ILE A 73 9.11 -2.02 2.91
C ILE A 73 8.33 -3.00 3.75
N SER A 74 7.46 -2.49 4.62
CA SER A 74 6.51 -3.32 5.36
C SER A 74 5.19 -3.32 4.59
N LEU A 75 4.73 -4.50 4.18
CA LEU A 75 3.48 -4.68 3.42
C LEU A 75 2.42 -5.35 4.30
N GLY A 76 1.17 -4.94 4.14
CA GLY A 76 0.04 -5.55 4.83
C GLY A 76 -1.22 -5.56 3.97
N PRO A 77 -2.03 -6.63 4.01
CA PRO A 77 -3.30 -6.67 3.33
C PRO A 77 -4.26 -5.66 3.98
N VAL A 78 -5.10 -5.02 3.16
CA VAL A 78 -6.18 -4.17 3.67
C VAL A 78 -7.44 -5.03 3.83
N PRO A 79 -8.00 -5.17 5.03
CA PRO A 79 -9.22 -5.95 5.24
C PRO A 79 -10.39 -5.34 4.45
N GLN A 80 -11.08 -6.16 3.65
CA GLN A 80 -12.23 -5.72 2.87
C GLN A 80 -13.55 -6.13 3.52
N THR A 81 -13.53 -7.20 4.30
CA THR A 81 -14.70 -7.71 5.02
C THR A 81 -14.43 -7.82 6.53
N LYS A 82 -15.51 -7.87 7.31
CA LYS A 82 -15.42 -8.07 8.76
C LYS A 82 -14.81 -9.44 9.13
N SER A 83 -14.90 -10.43 8.26
CA SER A 83 -14.22 -11.73 8.45
C SER A 83 -12.70 -11.63 8.30
N ASP A 84 -12.21 -10.80 7.38
CA ASP A 84 -10.76 -10.62 7.16
C ASP A 84 -10.10 -10.01 8.41
N ILE A 85 -10.80 -9.08 9.07
CA ILE A 85 -10.33 -8.44 10.31
C ILE A 85 -10.06 -9.48 11.42
N LYS A 86 -10.81 -10.60 11.46
CA LYS A 86 -10.56 -11.65 12.45
C LYS A 86 -9.30 -12.45 12.14
N ALA A 87 -8.97 -12.67 10.86
CA ALA A 87 -7.77 -13.38 10.44
C ALA A 87 -6.48 -12.55 10.63
N THR A 88 -6.57 -11.22 10.53
CA THR A 88 -5.42 -10.31 10.71
C THR A 88 -5.07 -10.04 12.18
N LYS A 89 -5.89 -10.47 13.15
CA LYS A 89 -5.59 -10.40 14.60
C LYS A 89 -4.55 -11.44 15.04
N SER A 90 -3.42 -11.52 14.35
CA SER A 90 -2.29 -12.28 14.84
C SER A 90 -1.46 -11.37 15.77
N SER A 91 -1.15 -11.87 16.97
CA SER A 91 -0.41 -11.16 18.03
C SER A 91 1.08 -10.93 17.70
N TYR A 92 1.53 -11.36 16.52
CA TYR A 92 2.91 -11.24 16.06
C TYR A 92 3.43 -9.79 16.03
N LEU A 93 2.60 -8.80 15.67
CA LEU A 93 3.03 -7.39 15.65
C LEU A 93 3.30 -6.85 17.05
N LEU A 94 2.55 -7.33 18.05
CA LEU A 94 2.74 -6.96 19.45
C LEU A 94 4.00 -7.61 20.02
N ASN A 95 4.27 -8.87 19.63
CA ASN A 95 5.48 -9.58 20.02
C ASN A 95 6.74 -9.03 19.33
N ALA A 96 6.63 -8.59 18.07
CA ALA A 96 7.75 -7.99 17.33
C ALA A 96 8.17 -6.63 17.88
N LEU A 97 7.25 -5.87 18.48
CA LEU A 97 7.55 -4.59 19.13
C LEU A 97 8.50 -4.76 20.33
N LEU A 98 8.41 -5.90 21.02
CA LEU A 98 9.17 -6.20 22.24
C LEU A 98 10.61 -6.67 21.96
N LEU A 99 10.94 -6.96 20.70
CA LEU A 99 12.29 -7.38 20.25
C LEU A 99 13.19 -6.21 19.84
N ILE A 100 12.71 -4.97 19.94
CA ILE A 100 13.43 -3.75 19.55
C ILE A 100 13.65 -2.81 20.75
N LEU A 101 13.44 -3.30 21.98
CA LEU A 101 13.74 -2.57 23.22
C LEU A 101 14.83 -3.29 24.03
#